data_AF-A0A2V8XN83-F1
#
_entry.id   AF-A0A2V8XN83-F1
#
_cell.length_a   1.000
_cell.length_b   1.000
_cell.length_c   1.000
_cell.angle_alpha   90.00
_cell.angle_beta   90.00
_cell.angle_gamma   90.00
#
_symmetry.space_group_name_H-M   'P 1'
#
loop_
_entity.id
_entity.type
_entity.pdbx_description
1 polymer ?
#
loop_
_entity_poly.entity_id
_entity_poly.type
_entity_poly.pdbx_seq_one_letter_code
_entity_poly.pdbx_strand_id
1 'polypeptide(L)'
;MSLLNGTRMFPCPVCTSPLEVKTTKKHKPYIICDPCGVQLFVRGPSGIDAFNRLIEHANRDDLWTRLEEMEHRFRLKCPECGCRFWIEPGLVKTSMFDGSLQGFRCPEKKCGATVEWGKKQ
;
A
#
# COMPACT_ATOMS: atom_id res chain seq x y z
N MET A 1 -16.85 19.73 -0.57
CA MET A 1 -16.85 18.29 -0.26
C MET A 1 -15.47 17.96 0.26
N SER A 2 -15.24 18.22 1.54
CA SER A 2 -15.29 17.26 2.65
C SER A 2 -13.86 16.83 2.98
N LEU A 3 -13.26 17.55 3.93
CA LEU A 3 -11.96 17.27 4.54
C LEU A 3 -11.89 15.78 4.90
N LEU A 4 -10.98 15.04 4.29
CA LEU A 4 -10.45 13.82 4.90
C LEU A 4 -9.56 14.25 6.08
N ASN A 5 -10.20 14.67 7.17
CA ASN A 5 -9.70 14.88 8.55
C ASN A 5 -8.34 15.55 8.81
N GLY A 6 -7.70 16.26 7.87
CA GLY A 6 -6.46 17.03 8.14
C GLY A 6 -5.29 16.18 8.66
N THR A 7 -5.40 14.86 8.57
CA THR A 7 -4.42 13.91 9.08
C THR A 7 -3.24 13.81 8.13
N ARG A 8 -2.02 13.99 8.64
CA ARG A 8 -0.79 13.89 7.85
C ARG A 8 -0.53 12.43 7.53
N MET A 9 -0.51 12.05 6.26
CA MET A 9 -0.30 10.67 5.82
C MET A 9 1.09 10.51 5.19
N PHE A 10 1.66 9.31 5.29
CA PHE A 10 2.91 8.93 4.60
C PHE A 10 2.86 7.45 4.20
N PRO A 11 3.29 7.09 2.98
CA PRO A 11 3.14 5.72 2.49
C PRO A 11 4.12 4.78 3.22
N CYS A 12 3.68 3.56 3.50
CA CYS A 12 4.58 2.50 3.96
C CYS A 12 5.69 2.27 2.91
N PRO A 13 6.99 2.26 3.28
CA PRO A 13 8.07 2.05 2.32
C PRO A 13 8.09 0.64 1.72
N VAL A 14 7.37 -0.32 2.32
CA VAL A 14 7.27 -1.70 1.84
C VAL A 14 6.02 -1.91 0.99
N CYS A 15 4.88 -1.44 1.50
CA CYS A 15 3.59 -1.82 0.96
C CYS A 15 2.75 -0.66 0.45
N THR A 16 3.31 0.55 0.47
CA THR A 16 2.73 1.82 -0.02
C THR A 16 1.41 2.23 0.60
N SER A 17 0.82 1.42 1.48
CA SER A 17 -0.44 1.76 2.15
C SER A 17 -0.29 3.08 2.91
N PRO A 18 -1.32 3.93 2.88
CA PRO A 18 -1.29 5.23 3.54
C PRO A 18 -1.27 5.02 5.06
N LEU A 19 -0.27 5.57 5.74
CA LEU A 19 -0.13 5.50 7.20
C LEU A 19 -0.24 6.89 7.81
N GLU A 20 -0.98 6.99 8.91
CA GLU A 20 -1.00 8.21 9.70
C GLU A 20 0.38 8.49 10.30
N VAL A 21 0.86 9.71 10.08
CA VAL A 21 2.08 10.26 10.67
C VAL A 21 1.78 10.69 12.09
N LYS A 22 2.27 9.91 13.05
CA LYS A 22 2.16 10.19 14.48
C LYS A 22 3.33 11.03 14.94
N THR A 23 3.15 11.71 16.07
CA THR A 23 4.18 12.57 16.65
C THR A 23 4.45 12.19 18.10
N THR A 24 5.72 12.04 18.46
CA THR A 24 6.11 11.78 19.85
C THR A 24 5.90 13.03 20.73
N LYS A 25 5.95 12.88 22.06
CA LYS A 25 5.93 14.02 23.02
C LYS A 25 7.02 15.08 22.76
N LYS A 26 8.08 14.73 22.03
CA LYS A 26 9.20 15.62 21.64
C LYS A 26 9.09 16.09 20.19
N HIS A 27 7.89 16.10 19.61
CA HIS A 27 7.61 16.53 18.23
C HIS A 27 8.35 15.76 17.12
N LYS A 28 8.83 14.54 17.41
CA LYS A 28 9.49 13.68 16.40
C LYS A 28 8.44 12.84 15.66
N PRO A 29 8.35 12.90 14.33
CA PRO A 29 7.38 12.13 13.58
C PRO A 29 7.76 10.66 13.46
N TYR A 30 6.76 9.80 13.33
CA TYR A 30 6.91 8.36 13.10
C TYR A 30 5.67 7.74 12.48
N ILE A 31 5.85 6.58 11.83
CA ILE A 31 4.77 5.75 11.27
C ILE A 31 4.99 4.29 11.67
N ILE A 32 3.90 3.52 11.72
CA ILE A 32 3.89 2.09 12.03
C ILE A 32 2.99 1.39 11.03
N CYS A 33 3.47 0.30 10.44
CA CYS A 33 2.71 -0.59 9.59
C CYS A 33 2.73 -2.00 10.19
N ASP A 34 1.70 -2.35 10.95
CA ASP A 34 1.59 -3.68 11.58
C ASP A 34 1.58 -4.82 10.54
N PRO A 35 0.86 -4.72 9.40
CA PRO A 35 0.88 -5.78 8.39
C PRO A 35 2.26 -6.05 7.79
N CYS A 36 3.15 -5.06 7.77
CA CYS A 36 4.51 -5.19 7.25
C CYS A 36 5.58 -5.35 8.34
N GLY A 37 5.21 -5.21 9.61
CA GLY A 37 6.17 -5.17 10.73
C GLY A 37 7.17 -4.02 10.66
N VAL A 38 6.84 -2.92 9.97
CA VAL A 38 7.77 -1.78 9.78
C VAL A 38 7.40 -0.63 10.70
N GLN A 39 8.42 -0.04 11.30
CA GLN A 39 8.33 1.22 12.02
C GLN A 39 9.40 2.18 11.51
N LEU A 40 8.97 3.39 11.10
CA LEU A 40 9.89 4.43 10.64
C LEU A 40 9.87 5.59 11.62
N PHE A 41 11.07 6.00 12.03
CA PHE A 41 11.28 7.13 12.92
C PHE A 41 12.12 8.18 12.23
N VAL A 42 11.56 9.38 12.04
CA VAL A 42 12.32 10.50 11.48
C VAL A 42 13.00 11.25 12.62
N ARG A 43 14.29 11.53 12.44
CA ARG A 43 15.19 12.09 13.47
C ARG A 43 16.10 13.15 12.84
N GLY A 44 16.61 14.04 13.68
CA GLY A 44 17.45 15.16 13.25
C GLY A 44 16.60 16.33 12.69
N PRO A 45 16.93 17.60 12.99
CA PRO A 45 16.16 18.75 12.51
C PRO A 45 15.99 18.76 10.99
N SER A 46 17.09 18.66 10.24
CA SER A 46 17.04 18.70 8.77
C SER A 46 16.23 17.55 8.15
N GLY A 47 16.30 16.36 8.74
CA GLY A 47 15.52 15.21 8.29
C GLY A 47 14.03 15.36 8.58
N ILE A 48 13.68 15.92 9.75
CA ILE A 48 12.30 16.23 10.12
C ILE A 48 11.73 17.31 9.19
N ASP A 49 12.48 18.35 8.87
CA ASP A 49 12.05 19.41 7.97
C ASP A 49 11.83 18.89 6.54
N ALA A 50 12.76 18.09 6.03
CA ALA A 50 12.62 17.45 4.72
C ALA A 50 11.38 16.55 4.65
N PHE A 51 11.17 15.73 5.69
CA PHE A 51 9.99 14.87 5.78
C PHE A 51 8.68 15.68 5.85
N ASN A 52 8.69 16.79 6.58
CA ASN A 52 7.51 17.65 6.68
C ASN A 52 7.14 18.26 5.32
N ARG A 53 8.13 18.77 4.58
CA ARG A 53 7.92 19.28 3.22
C ARG A 53 7.37 18.22 2.27
N LEU A 54 7.89 16.99 2.34
CA LEU A 54 7.39 15.88 1.51
C LEU A 54 5.91 15.59 1.75
N ILE A 55 5.47 15.57 3.01
CA ILE A 55 4.05 15.35 3.35
C ILE A 55 3.17 16.50 2.83
N GLU A 56 3.62 17.74 3.00
CA GLU A 56 2.87 18.92 2.52
C GLU A 56 2.73 18.93 1.00
N HIS A 57 3.76 18.51 0.27
CA HIS A 57 3.72 18.36 -1.18
C HIS A 57 2.82 17.20 -1.62
N ALA A 58 2.93 16.03 -0.98
CA ALA A 58 2.12 14.86 -1.32
C ALA A 58 0.60 15.13 -1.19
N ASN A 59 0.21 15.97 -0.22
CA ASN A 59 -1.17 16.42 -0.06
C ASN A 59 -1.64 17.40 -1.14
N ARG A 60 -0.71 18.09 -1.83
CA ARG A 60 -1.00 19.06 -2.88
C ARG A 60 -1.06 18.45 -4.27
N ASP A 61 -0.22 17.45 -4.51
CA ASP A 61 0.03 16.90 -5.86
C ASP A 61 -0.82 15.65 -6.19
N ASP A 62 -1.93 15.43 -5.46
CA ASP A 62 -2.79 14.24 -5.59
C ASP A 62 -2.02 12.91 -5.62
N LEU A 63 -0.89 12.85 -4.89
CA LEU A 63 0.02 11.70 -4.89
C LEU A 63 -0.68 10.44 -4.39
N TRP A 64 -1.63 10.62 -3.47
CA TRP A 64 -2.50 9.55 -2.98
C TRP A 64 -3.42 8.98 -4.06
N THR A 65 -4.00 9.82 -4.90
CA THR A 65 -4.81 9.37 -6.04
C THR A 65 -3.97 8.56 -7.02
N ARG A 66 -2.75 9.01 -7.32
CA ARG A 66 -1.81 8.26 -8.17
C ARG A 66 -1.39 6.92 -7.56
N LEU A 67 -1.10 6.90 -6.26
CA LEU A 67 -0.77 5.65 -5.56
C LEU A 67 -1.97 4.70 -5.51
N GLU A 68 -3.18 5.20 -5.29
CA GLU A 68 -4.42 4.42 -5.30
C GLU A 68 -4.70 3.83 -6.68
N GLU A 69 -4.51 4.61 -7.75
CA GLU A 69 -4.61 4.14 -9.14
C GLU A 69 -3.60 3.03 -9.44
N MET A 70 -2.37 3.15 -8.93
CA MET A 70 -1.35 2.10 -9.06
C MET A 70 -1.69 0.85 -8.23
N GLU A 71 -2.13 1.04 -6.99
CA GLU A 71 -2.48 -0.05 -6.07
C GLU A 71 -3.68 -0.85 -6.59
N HIS A 72 -4.74 -0.18 -7.07
CA HIS A 72 -5.91 -0.86 -7.64
C HIS A 72 -5.58 -1.68 -8.88
N ARG A 73 -4.62 -1.24 -9.69
CA ARG A 73 -4.26 -1.93 -10.95
C ARG A 73 -3.40 -3.16 -10.72
N PHE A 74 -2.54 -3.13 -9.71
CA PHE A 74 -1.46 -4.10 -9.58
C PHE A 74 -1.37 -4.79 -8.22
N ARG A 75 -2.21 -4.43 -7.24
CA ARG A 75 -2.20 -5.06 -5.92
C ARG A 75 -3.55 -5.72 -5.63
N LEU A 76 -3.51 -7.04 -5.47
CA LEU A 76 -4.69 -7.85 -5.20
C LEU A 76 -4.79 -8.17 -3.71
N LYS A 77 -6.02 -8.22 -3.19
CA LYS A 77 -6.33 -8.80 -1.88
C LYS A 77 -6.95 -10.18 -2.09
N CYS A 78 -6.36 -11.19 -1.47
CA CYS A 78 -6.91 -12.54 -1.46
C CYS A 78 -8.21 -12.55 -0.61
N PRO A 79 -9.34 -13.04 -1.15
CA PRO A 79 -10.60 -13.12 -0.39
C PRO A 79 -10.55 -14.18 0.72
N GLU A 80 -9.72 -15.22 0.57
CA GLU A 80 -9.68 -16.32 1.54
C GLU A 80 -8.78 -16.04 2.74
N CYS A 81 -7.52 -15.64 2.50
CA CYS A 81 -6.56 -15.38 3.59
C CYS A 81 -6.40 -13.90 3.92
N GLY A 82 -6.99 -12.99 3.15
CA GLY A 82 -6.85 -11.54 3.34
C GLY A 82 -5.50 -10.95 2.95
N CYS A 83 -4.52 -11.78 2.54
CA CYS A 83 -3.19 -11.33 2.14
C CYS A 83 -3.26 -10.38 0.94
N ARG A 84 -2.48 -9.29 0.99
CA ARG A 84 -2.35 -8.32 -0.09
C ARG A 84 -1.02 -8.53 -0.80
N PHE A 85 -1.05 -8.75 -2.11
CA PHE A 85 0.14 -9.03 -2.90
C PHE A 85 0.13 -8.30 -4.24
N TRP A 86 1.31 -8.01 -4.77
CA TRP A 86 1.46 -7.42 -6.09
C TRP A 86 1.31 -8.49 -7.16
N ILE A 87 0.73 -8.10 -8.30
CA ILE A 87 0.65 -8.92 -9.49
C ILE A 87 2.07 -9.14 -10.02
N GLU A 88 2.47 -10.39 -10.08
CA GLU A 88 3.75 -10.81 -10.63
C GLU A 88 3.53 -11.89 -11.69
N PRO A 89 4.32 -11.93 -12.78
CA PRO A 89 4.20 -12.97 -13.82
C PRO A 89 4.22 -14.39 -13.28
N GLY A 90 5.01 -14.65 -12.22
CA GLY A 90 5.09 -15.96 -11.57
C GLY A 90 3.83 -16.41 -10.84
N LEU A 91 2.89 -15.49 -10.56
CA LEU A 91 1.62 -15.81 -9.90
C LEU A 91 0.48 -16.04 -10.90
N VAL A 92 0.70 -15.80 -12.19
CA VAL A 92 -0.33 -15.95 -13.24
C VAL A 92 -0.88 -17.38 -13.23
N LYS A 93 -2.21 -17.49 -13.21
CA LYS A 93 -2.94 -18.73 -13.45
C LYS A 93 -3.73 -18.59 -14.74
N THR A 94 -3.37 -19.38 -15.72
CA THR A 94 -4.14 -19.57 -16.96
C THR A 94 -4.85 -20.92 -16.94
N SER A 95 -5.93 -20.98 -17.70
CA SER A 95 -6.60 -22.22 -18.03
C SER A 95 -5.75 -23.04 -19.00
N MET A 96 -5.71 -24.36 -18.79
CA MET A 96 -4.94 -25.28 -19.64
C MET A 96 -5.61 -25.56 -20.99
N PHE A 97 -6.90 -25.26 -21.13
CA PHE A 97 -7.69 -25.62 -22.32
C PHE A 97 -7.71 -24.53 -23.40
N ASP A 98 -7.88 -23.29 -22.98
CA ASP A 98 -8.07 -22.11 -23.86
C ASP A 98 -6.99 -21.04 -23.64
N GLY A 99 -6.09 -21.23 -22.67
CA GLY A 99 -5.04 -20.26 -22.34
C GLY A 99 -5.54 -18.97 -21.71
N SER A 100 -6.85 -18.87 -21.39
CA SER A 100 -7.44 -17.66 -20.83
C SER A 100 -6.89 -17.37 -19.43
N LEU A 101 -6.74 -16.08 -19.10
CA LEU A 101 -6.30 -15.64 -17.79
C LEU A 101 -7.42 -15.87 -16.77
N GLN A 102 -7.19 -16.78 -15.82
CA GLN A 102 -8.11 -17.02 -14.70
C GLN A 102 -7.86 -16.04 -13.55
N GLY A 103 -6.60 -15.60 -13.37
CA GLY A 103 -6.23 -14.66 -12.32
C GLY A 103 -4.82 -14.88 -11.81
N PHE A 104 -4.58 -14.55 -10.55
CA PHE A 104 -3.28 -14.64 -9.88
C PHE A 104 -3.38 -15.48 -8.60
N ARG A 105 -2.45 -16.42 -8.43
CA ARG A 105 -2.38 -17.25 -7.23
C ARG A 105 -1.90 -16.43 -6.04
N CYS A 106 -2.54 -16.63 -4.90
CA CYS A 106 -2.10 -16.07 -3.64
C CYS A 106 -0.72 -16.64 -3.27
N PRO A 107 0.28 -15.80 -2.96
CA PRO A 107 1.63 -16.24 -2.61
C PRO A 107 1.71 -16.87 -1.21
N GLU A 108 0.66 -16.75 -0.40
CA GLU A 108 0.61 -17.34 0.94
C GLU A 108 0.65 -18.86 0.85
N LYS A 109 1.65 -19.48 1.50
CA LYS A 109 2.01 -20.90 1.33
C LYS A 109 0.87 -21.85 1.68
N LYS A 110 -0.05 -21.43 2.55
CA LYS A 110 -1.17 -22.24 3.03
C LYS A 110 -2.51 -21.92 2.35
N CYS A 111 -2.58 -20.91 1.48
CA CYS A 111 -3.84 -20.48 0.87
C CYS A 111 -4.04 -21.09 -0.52
N GLY A 112 -3.16 -20.81 -1.48
CA GLY A 112 -3.27 -21.34 -2.85
C GLY A 112 -4.48 -20.85 -3.66
N ALA A 113 -5.32 -19.97 -3.11
CA ALA A 113 -6.48 -19.40 -3.82
C ALA A 113 -6.05 -18.61 -5.06
N THR A 114 -6.89 -18.61 -6.10
CA THR A 114 -6.69 -17.78 -7.30
C THR A 114 -7.60 -16.56 -7.22
N VAL A 115 -7.00 -15.38 -7.25
CA VAL A 115 -7.70 -14.09 -7.24
C VAL A 115 -7.92 -13.64 -8.68
N GLU A 116 -9.17 -13.50 -9.09
CA GLU A 116 -9.52 -13.01 -10.42
C GLU A 116 -9.03 -11.57 -10.64
N TRP A 117 -8.65 -11.26 -11.88
CA TRP A 117 -8.20 -9.93 -12.28
C TRP A 117 -9.27 -9.23 -13.11
N GLY A 118 -9.55 -7.96 -12.80
CA GLY A 118 -10.47 -7.13 -13.59
C GLY A 118 -11.95 -7.14 -13.14
N LYS A 119 -12.35 -8.00 -12.19
CA LYS A 119 -13.62 -7.78 -11.48
C LYS A 119 -13.40 -6.73 -10.37
N LYS A 120 -14.22 -5.67 -10.36
CA LYS A 120 -14.28 -4.75 -9.22
C LYS A 120 -14.61 -5.57 -7.97
N GLN A 121 -13.70 -5.58 -7.00
CA GLN A 121 -13.96 -6.05 -5.65
C GLN A 121 -14.76 -5.00 -4.88
#